data_AF-A0A9D7G283-F1
#
_entry.id   AF-A0A9D7G283-F1
#
_cell.length_a   1.000
_cell.length_b   1.000
_cell.length_c   1.000
_cell.angle_alpha   90.00
_cell.angle_beta   90.00
_cell.angle_gamma   90.00
#
_symmetry.space_group_name_H-M   'P 1'
#
loop_
_entity.id
_entity.type
_entity.pdbx_description
1 polymer ?
#
loop_
_entity_poly.entity_id
_entity_poly.type
_entity_poly.pdbx_seq_one_letter_code
_entity_poly.pdbx_strand_id
1 'polypeptide(L)'
;MIKTHLLSLLLATTLSLPGPACAALIDRGGGLIYDTVLDVTWLADANYARTSGVDADGKMSWTAANHWVSQLRIYDPVRNQFFDDWRMPHMEPRDVPRLPSNDGSTDLGYTNMSQLTELGYMYYVNLRNLGFCTPHGGGTSNLCIEQPGWGLVDGIEANDESLFANLMADKYWADTTGLSAVSAWYVDLGRGNQYITASSQLFYVWAVRDGDVVTTDPVAVPTPATLPLVATAILAAYLLRRRKPAPPRH
;
A
#
# COMPACT_ATOMS: atom_id res chain seq x y z
N MET A 1 48.98 38.56 -28.87
CA MET A 1 47.69 37.93 -29.22
C MET A 1 47.25 37.08 -28.04
N ILE A 2 46.27 37.55 -27.28
CA ILE A 2 45.72 36.90 -26.07
C ILE A 2 44.49 36.08 -26.51
N LYS A 3 44.43 34.80 -26.16
CA LYS A 3 43.19 34.01 -26.18
C LYS A 3 43.06 33.26 -24.86
N THR A 4 42.31 33.87 -23.95
CA THR A 4 41.79 33.26 -22.72
C THR A 4 40.57 32.43 -23.10
N HIS A 5 40.60 31.11 -22.85
CA HIS A 5 39.42 30.26 -22.94
C HIS A 5 38.95 29.94 -21.52
N LEU A 6 37.79 30.49 -21.13
CA LEU A 6 37.06 30.07 -19.94
C LEU A 6 36.51 28.65 -20.16
N LEU A 7 36.84 27.72 -19.27
CA LEU A 7 36.18 26.42 -19.21
C LEU A 7 35.02 26.53 -18.21
N SER A 8 33.81 26.53 -18.74
CA SER A 8 32.55 26.51 -17.99
C SER A 8 32.35 25.13 -17.35
N LEU A 9 32.29 25.06 -16.03
CA LEU A 9 31.99 23.83 -15.29
C LEU A 9 30.46 23.62 -15.30
N LEU A 10 29.94 22.75 -16.16
CA LEU A 10 28.53 22.32 -16.12
C LEU A 10 28.34 21.37 -14.93
N LEU A 11 27.58 21.82 -13.92
CA LEU A 11 27.10 20.97 -12.84
C LEU A 11 25.86 20.21 -13.33
N ALA A 12 26.02 18.95 -13.70
CA ALA A 12 24.90 18.08 -14.08
C ALA A 12 24.19 17.58 -12.82
N THR A 13 23.08 18.21 -12.46
CA THR A 13 22.12 17.65 -11.50
C THR A 13 21.38 16.50 -12.17
N THR A 14 21.72 15.26 -11.79
CA THR A 14 20.93 14.08 -12.15
C THR A 14 19.60 14.15 -11.40
N LEU A 15 18.54 14.52 -12.11
CA LEU A 15 17.18 14.42 -11.62
C LEU A 15 16.80 12.94 -11.65
N SER A 16 16.86 12.28 -10.50
CA SER A 16 16.35 10.91 -10.33
C SER A 16 14.85 10.94 -10.59
N LEU A 17 14.43 10.49 -11.76
CA LEU A 17 13.02 10.20 -12.02
C LEU A 17 12.61 9.07 -11.05
N PRO A 18 11.57 9.24 -10.23
CA PRO A 18 11.02 8.11 -9.50
C PRO A 18 10.58 7.06 -10.53
N GLY A 19 11.12 5.85 -10.43
CA GLY A 19 10.65 4.71 -11.21
C GLY A 19 9.19 4.39 -10.89
N PRO A 20 8.52 3.53 -11.68
CA PRO A 20 7.19 3.06 -11.31
C PRO A 20 7.27 2.48 -9.89
N ALA A 21 6.41 2.96 -8.99
CA ALA A 21 6.32 2.44 -7.63
C ALA A 21 5.99 0.95 -7.73
N CYS A 22 6.99 0.09 -7.50
CA CYS A 22 6.76 -1.34 -7.40
C CYS A 22 5.80 -1.58 -6.22
N ALA A 23 4.86 -2.52 -6.36
CA ALA A 23 4.18 -3.11 -5.21
C ALA A 23 5.27 -3.57 -4.24
N ALA A 24 5.30 -2.99 -3.05
CA ALA A 24 6.35 -3.24 -2.07
C ALA A 24 5.67 -3.71 -0.80
N LEU A 25 5.35 -5.00 -0.80
CA LEU A 25 5.11 -5.76 0.42
C LEU A 25 6.46 -5.99 1.11
N ILE A 26 6.57 -5.55 2.35
CA ILE A 26 7.78 -5.66 3.16
C ILE A 26 7.43 -6.48 4.39
N ASP A 27 8.05 -7.66 4.54
CA ASP A 27 7.98 -8.41 5.78
C ASP A 27 8.70 -7.63 6.89
N ARG A 28 7.92 -7.23 7.90
CA ARG A 28 8.39 -6.47 9.07
C ARG A 28 8.76 -7.39 10.24
N GLY A 29 8.73 -8.70 10.04
CA GLY A 29 8.85 -9.73 11.04
C GLY A 29 7.61 -9.78 11.95
N GLY A 30 7.52 -10.83 12.78
CA GLY A 30 6.42 -10.96 13.74
C GLY A 30 5.05 -11.23 13.13
N GLY A 31 4.99 -11.58 11.83
CA GLY A 31 3.73 -11.81 11.11
C GLY A 31 3.04 -10.52 10.65
N LEU A 32 3.81 -9.48 10.35
CA LEU A 32 3.32 -8.17 9.94
C LEU A 32 3.91 -7.81 8.57
N ILE A 33 3.08 -7.60 7.56
CA ILE A 33 3.51 -7.32 6.18
C ILE A 33 3.06 -5.90 5.83
N TYR A 34 4.02 -4.99 5.65
CA TYR A 34 3.73 -3.60 5.31
C TYR A 34 3.61 -3.42 3.79
N ASP A 35 2.53 -2.78 3.35
CA ASP A 35 2.30 -2.33 1.99
C ASP A 35 2.66 -0.85 1.87
N THR A 36 3.75 -0.54 1.17
CA THR A 36 4.22 0.85 1.02
C THR A 36 3.36 1.71 0.11
N VAL A 37 2.48 1.11 -0.71
CA VAL A 37 1.66 1.84 -1.67
C VAL A 37 0.32 2.19 -1.07
N LEU A 38 -0.33 1.24 -0.40
CA LEU A 38 -1.56 1.49 0.35
C LEU A 38 -1.31 2.18 1.69
N ASP A 39 -0.05 2.16 2.17
CA ASP A 39 0.35 2.64 3.49
C ASP A 39 -0.45 1.95 4.62
N VAL A 40 -0.47 0.62 4.56
CA VAL A 40 -1.13 -0.24 5.56
C VAL A 40 -0.25 -1.41 5.94
N THR A 41 -0.41 -1.94 7.15
CA THR A 41 0.21 -3.20 7.55
C THR A 41 -0.85 -4.29 7.64
N TRP A 42 -0.63 -5.36 6.88
CA TRP A 42 -1.44 -6.58 6.88
C TRP A 42 -0.96 -7.53 7.96
N LEU A 43 -1.90 -8.23 8.59
CA LEU A 43 -1.57 -9.42 9.36
C LEU A 43 -1.20 -10.54 8.38
N ALA A 44 -0.04 -11.16 8.57
CA ALA A 44 0.43 -12.23 7.67
C ALA A 44 -0.50 -13.45 7.70
N ASP A 45 -1.16 -13.71 8.82
CA ASP A 45 -2.20 -14.72 8.92
C ASP A 45 -3.55 -14.16 8.46
N ALA A 46 -3.91 -14.44 7.21
CA ALA A 46 -5.14 -13.97 6.58
C ALA A 46 -6.41 -14.64 7.14
N ASN A 47 -6.28 -15.63 8.02
CA ASN A 47 -7.41 -16.23 8.75
C ASN A 47 -7.13 -16.30 10.26
N TYR A 48 -6.68 -15.17 10.81
CA TYR A 48 -6.31 -15.11 12.22
C TYR A 48 -7.48 -15.37 13.18
N ALA A 49 -8.72 -15.09 12.78
CA ALA A 49 -9.90 -15.44 13.57
C ALA A 49 -9.95 -16.94 13.91
N ARG A 50 -9.54 -17.80 12.97
CA ARG A 50 -9.43 -19.24 13.18
C ARG A 50 -8.22 -19.62 14.02
N THR A 51 -7.04 -19.11 13.69
CA THR A 51 -5.79 -19.54 14.35
C THR A 51 -5.66 -19.03 15.78
N SER A 52 -6.25 -17.87 16.09
CA SER A 52 -6.40 -17.37 17.47
C SER A 52 -7.44 -18.12 18.29
N GLY A 53 -8.27 -18.96 17.65
CA GLY A 53 -9.35 -19.72 18.30
C GLY A 53 -10.60 -18.90 18.61
N VAL A 54 -10.73 -17.69 18.08
CA VAL A 54 -11.93 -16.85 18.22
C VAL A 54 -13.12 -17.47 17.49
N ASP A 55 -12.86 -18.06 16.32
CA ASP A 55 -13.86 -18.75 15.52
C ASP A 55 -13.32 -20.11 15.03
N ALA A 56 -14.22 -21.07 14.78
CA ALA A 56 -13.83 -22.43 14.40
C ALA A 56 -13.32 -22.53 12.95
N ASP A 57 -13.93 -21.77 12.03
CA ASP A 57 -13.52 -21.74 10.62
C ASP A 57 -12.97 -20.37 10.21
N GLY A 58 -13.19 -19.33 11.02
CA GLY A 58 -12.73 -17.97 10.80
C GLY A 58 -13.70 -17.09 10.02
N LYS A 59 -14.90 -17.60 9.73
CA LYS A 59 -15.94 -16.87 9.00
C LYS A 59 -16.92 -16.27 9.99
N MET A 60 -17.30 -15.02 9.74
CA MET A 60 -18.27 -14.34 10.60
C MET A 60 -19.15 -13.38 9.81
N SER A 61 -20.26 -12.95 10.42
CA SER A 61 -21.11 -11.90 9.84
C SER A 61 -20.37 -10.58 9.79
N TRP A 62 -20.77 -9.67 8.90
CA TRP A 62 -20.09 -8.38 8.76
C TRP A 62 -20.12 -7.57 10.07
N THR A 63 -21.22 -7.63 10.82
CA THR A 63 -21.31 -6.98 12.14
C THR A 63 -20.38 -7.63 13.17
N ALA A 64 -20.28 -8.96 13.19
CA ALA A 64 -19.37 -9.67 14.07
C ALA A 64 -17.90 -9.39 13.68
N ALA A 65 -17.60 -9.28 12.38
CA ALA A 65 -16.30 -8.92 11.85
C ALA A 65 -15.83 -7.55 12.34
N ASN A 66 -16.66 -6.52 12.20
CA ASN A 66 -16.35 -5.18 12.70
C ASN A 66 -16.12 -5.17 14.22
N HIS A 67 -16.97 -5.87 14.97
CA HIS A 67 -16.79 -5.98 16.42
C HIS A 67 -15.46 -6.67 16.77
N TRP A 68 -15.16 -7.80 16.13
CA TRP A 68 -13.93 -8.55 16.36
C TRP A 68 -12.67 -7.73 16.05
N VAL A 69 -12.55 -7.13 14.87
CA VAL A 69 -11.35 -6.36 14.51
C VAL A 69 -11.16 -5.14 15.42
N SER A 70 -12.24 -4.48 15.83
CA SER A 70 -12.17 -3.30 16.73
C SER A 70 -11.64 -3.61 18.13
N GLN A 71 -11.62 -4.89 18.52
CA GLN A 71 -11.10 -5.37 19.80
C GLN A 71 -9.79 -6.14 19.64
N LEU A 72 -9.32 -6.32 18.40
CA LEU A 72 -8.16 -7.11 18.10
C LEU A 72 -6.92 -6.42 18.65
N ARG A 73 -6.09 -7.18 19.36
CA ARG A 73 -4.84 -6.70 19.93
C ARG A 73 -3.75 -7.73 19.68
N ILE A 74 -2.77 -7.37 18.86
CA ILE A 74 -1.67 -8.24 18.43
C ILE A 74 -0.39 -7.81 19.13
N TYR A 75 0.31 -8.77 19.74
CA TYR A 75 1.65 -8.55 20.28
C TYR A 75 2.69 -8.75 19.18
N ASP A 76 3.51 -7.74 18.93
CA ASP A 76 4.65 -7.83 18.04
C ASP A 76 5.92 -8.17 18.85
N PRO A 77 6.46 -9.39 18.71
CA PRO A 77 7.67 -9.79 19.42
C PRO A 77 8.95 -9.08 18.91
N VAL A 78 8.94 -8.55 17.68
CA VAL A 78 10.10 -7.85 17.11
C VAL A 78 10.27 -6.48 17.75
N ARG A 79 9.15 -5.77 17.96
CA ARG A 79 9.13 -4.42 18.56
C ARG A 79 8.79 -4.42 20.04
N ASN A 80 8.43 -5.58 20.59
CA ASN A 80 8.03 -5.76 21.98
C ASN A 80 6.91 -4.81 22.42
N GLN A 81 5.86 -4.69 21.59
CA GLN A 81 4.70 -3.85 21.88
C GLN A 81 3.41 -4.47 21.36
N PHE A 82 2.28 -3.91 21.76
CA PHE A 82 0.97 -4.30 21.26
C PHE A 82 0.45 -3.28 20.26
N PHE A 83 -0.28 -3.77 19.27
CA PHE A 83 -1.04 -3.00 18.30
C PHE A 83 -2.52 -3.35 18.43
N ASP A 84 -3.37 -2.35 18.66
CA ASP A 84 -4.80 -2.51 18.96
C ASP A 84 -5.73 -1.63 18.10
N ASP A 85 -5.20 -1.03 17.04
CA ASP A 85 -5.85 -0.17 16.06
C ASP A 85 -6.13 -0.91 14.73
N TRP A 86 -6.52 -2.17 14.84
CA TRP A 86 -6.85 -3.01 13.69
C TRP A 86 -8.25 -2.70 13.15
N ARG A 87 -8.39 -2.83 11.84
CA ARG A 87 -9.64 -2.68 11.10
C ARG A 87 -9.76 -3.75 10.01
N MET A 88 -10.96 -3.80 9.43
CA MET A 88 -11.16 -4.52 8.18
C MET A 88 -10.54 -3.73 7.00
N PRO A 89 -10.26 -4.40 5.88
CA PRO A 89 -9.73 -3.72 4.71
C PRO A 89 -10.75 -2.72 4.15
N HIS A 90 -10.24 -1.57 3.76
CA HIS A 90 -11.04 -0.44 3.31
C HIS A 90 -11.52 -0.62 1.88
N MET A 91 -12.75 -0.15 1.62
CA MET A 91 -13.26 0.05 0.27
C MET A 91 -14.03 1.37 0.13
N GLU A 92 -13.73 2.15 -0.91
CA GLU A 92 -14.45 3.39 -1.22
C GLU A 92 -15.01 3.34 -2.66
N PRO A 93 -16.21 2.74 -2.87
CA PRO A 93 -16.84 2.71 -4.18
C PRO A 93 -17.22 4.13 -4.63
N ARG A 94 -16.79 4.52 -5.82
CA ARG A 94 -17.05 5.83 -6.44
C ARG A 94 -18.14 5.79 -7.52
N ASP A 95 -18.44 4.64 -8.10
CA ASP A 95 -19.37 4.54 -9.23
C ASP A 95 -20.86 4.60 -8.82
N VAL A 96 -21.62 5.45 -9.52
CA VAL A 96 -23.08 5.52 -9.44
C VAL A 96 -23.64 5.80 -10.84
N PRO A 97 -24.50 4.93 -11.41
CA PRO A 97 -25.02 3.68 -10.84
C PRO A 97 -23.96 2.56 -10.79
N ARG A 98 -24.08 1.67 -9.79
CA ARG A 98 -23.19 0.51 -9.63
C ARG A 98 -23.50 -0.57 -10.66
N LEU A 99 -22.76 -0.58 -11.76
CA LEU A 99 -22.93 -1.55 -12.85
C LEU A 99 -21.74 -2.52 -12.86
N PRO A 100 -21.98 -3.84 -13.00
CA PRO A 100 -20.87 -4.79 -13.09
C PRO A 100 -19.99 -4.53 -14.32
N SER A 101 -18.68 -4.56 -14.16
CA SER A 101 -17.70 -4.59 -15.25
C SER A 101 -16.59 -5.62 -15.00
N ASN A 102 -15.85 -6.00 -16.04
CA ASN A 102 -14.68 -6.87 -15.93
C ASN A 102 -13.36 -6.16 -16.30
N ASP A 103 -13.40 -4.86 -16.57
CA ASP A 103 -12.26 -4.06 -17.01
C ASP A 103 -11.76 -3.08 -15.94
N GLY A 104 -12.34 -3.13 -14.73
CA GLY A 104 -12.01 -2.22 -13.63
C GLY A 104 -12.59 -0.82 -13.80
N SER A 105 -13.48 -0.59 -14.77
CA SER A 105 -14.13 0.72 -14.98
C SER A 105 -15.19 1.04 -13.93
N THR A 106 -15.62 0.03 -13.16
CA THR A 106 -16.64 0.15 -12.11
C THR A 106 -16.18 -0.52 -10.83
N ASP A 107 -16.81 -0.18 -9.70
CA ASP A 107 -16.45 -0.77 -8.40
C ASP A 107 -17.13 -2.11 -8.15
N LEU A 108 -17.88 -2.63 -9.11
CA LEU A 108 -18.59 -3.89 -8.98
C LEU A 108 -18.16 -4.81 -10.12
N GLY A 109 -17.71 -6.02 -9.80
CA GLY A 109 -17.17 -6.96 -10.79
C GLY A 109 -15.67 -7.21 -10.61
N TYR A 110 -14.90 -7.23 -11.70
CA TYR A 110 -13.52 -7.71 -11.75
C TYR A 110 -12.54 -6.60 -12.13
N THR A 111 -11.25 -6.87 -11.93
CA THR A 111 -10.13 -6.05 -12.39
C THR A 111 -10.08 -4.66 -11.73
N ASN A 112 -10.71 -4.49 -10.55
CA ASN A 112 -10.57 -3.26 -9.80
C ASN A 112 -9.20 -3.23 -9.09
N MET A 113 -8.31 -2.42 -9.64
CA MET A 113 -6.92 -2.22 -9.17
C MET A 113 -6.76 -0.89 -8.42
N SER A 114 -7.86 -0.25 -8.02
CA SER A 114 -7.81 1.04 -7.34
C SER A 114 -7.23 0.88 -5.94
N GLN A 115 -6.40 1.83 -5.49
CA GLN A 115 -5.93 1.91 -4.08
C GLN A 115 -7.09 2.14 -3.10
N LEU A 116 -8.26 2.49 -3.61
CA LEU A 116 -9.49 2.64 -2.84
C LEU A 116 -10.16 1.32 -2.51
N THR A 117 -9.65 0.20 -3.01
CA THR A 117 -10.05 -1.14 -2.60
C THR A 117 -8.81 -1.89 -2.16
N GLU A 118 -8.57 -1.98 -0.85
CA GLU A 118 -7.34 -2.57 -0.34
C GLU A 118 -7.23 -4.05 -0.70
N LEU A 119 -8.33 -4.81 -0.61
CA LEU A 119 -8.36 -6.22 -1.01
C LEU A 119 -8.27 -6.40 -2.54
N GLY A 120 -8.89 -5.53 -3.33
CA GLY A 120 -8.78 -5.57 -4.79
C GLY A 120 -7.34 -5.25 -5.25
N TYR A 121 -6.73 -4.23 -4.64
CA TYR A 121 -5.33 -3.86 -4.87
C TYR A 121 -4.38 -4.99 -4.44
N MET A 122 -4.61 -5.58 -3.26
CA MET A 122 -3.87 -6.76 -2.81
C MET A 122 -3.94 -7.89 -3.85
N TYR A 123 -5.14 -8.24 -4.32
CA TYR A 123 -5.33 -9.33 -5.28
C TYR A 123 -4.65 -9.06 -6.63
N TYR A 124 -4.95 -7.93 -7.28
CA TYR A 124 -4.53 -7.68 -8.66
C TYR A 124 -3.14 -7.05 -8.78
N VAL A 125 -2.72 -6.23 -7.82
CA VAL A 125 -1.48 -5.44 -7.94
C VAL A 125 -0.36 -6.04 -7.11
N ASN A 126 -0.61 -6.32 -5.83
CA ASN A 126 0.43 -6.87 -4.96
C ASN A 126 0.73 -8.32 -5.32
N LEU A 127 -0.30 -9.16 -5.35
CA LEU A 127 -0.17 -10.60 -5.64
C LEU A 127 -0.17 -10.91 -7.14
N ARG A 128 -0.51 -9.93 -7.99
CA ARG A 128 -0.56 -10.08 -9.46
C ARG A 128 -1.45 -11.23 -9.94
N ASN A 129 -2.51 -11.53 -9.19
CA ASN A 129 -3.46 -12.57 -9.57
C ASN A 129 -4.30 -12.14 -10.77
N LEU A 130 -4.77 -13.15 -11.50
CA LEU A 130 -5.72 -12.97 -12.59
C LEU A 130 -7.15 -13.17 -12.07
N GLY A 131 -8.05 -12.27 -12.45
CA GLY A 131 -9.47 -12.41 -12.16
C GLY A 131 -10.10 -13.50 -13.02
N PHE A 132 -11.24 -14.06 -12.60
CA PHE A 132 -11.96 -15.08 -13.37
C PHE A 132 -12.37 -14.57 -14.75
N CYS A 133 -12.79 -13.30 -14.87
CA CYS A 133 -13.21 -12.72 -16.14
C CYS A 133 -12.09 -11.95 -16.81
N THR A 134 -11.79 -12.32 -18.06
CA THR A 134 -10.87 -11.60 -18.94
C THR A 134 -11.34 -10.15 -19.11
N PRO A 135 -10.47 -9.14 -18.90
CA PRO A 135 -10.81 -7.74 -19.14
C PRO A 135 -11.31 -7.52 -20.57
N HIS A 136 -12.48 -6.88 -20.72
CA HIS A 136 -13.16 -6.70 -22.02
C HIS A 136 -13.48 -8.02 -22.75
N GLY A 137 -13.69 -9.11 -22.01
CA GLY A 137 -14.04 -10.42 -22.56
C GLY A 137 -15.15 -10.33 -23.61
N GLY A 138 -14.89 -10.86 -24.82
CA GLY A 138 -15.86 -10.87 -25.91
C GLY A 138 -16.19 -9.49 -26.48
N GLY A 139 -15.31 -8.50 -26.25
CA GLY A 139 -15.40 -7.16 -26.83
C GLY A 139 -16.23 -6.15 -26.02
N THR A 140 -16.68 -6.51 -24.82
CA THR A 140 -17.44 -5.60 -23.94
C THR A 140 -17.03 -5.79 -22.47
N SER A 141 -17.20 -4.75 -21.66
CA SER A 141 -16.88 -4.77 -20.23
C SER A 141 -17.88 -5.57 -19.37
N ASN A 142 -19.03 -5.94 -19.93
CA ASN A 142 -20.11 -6.61 -19.20
C ASN A 142 -20.18 -8.12 -19.49
N LEU A 143 -19.36 -8.62 -20.42
CA LEU A 143 -19.36 -10.03 -20.82
C LEU A 143 -18.14 -10.74 -20.23
N CYS A 144 -18.41 -11.64 -19.28
CA CYS A 144 -17.36 -12.46 -18.69
C CYS A 144 -16.95 -13.60 -19.63
N ILE A 145 -15.68 -13.63 -20.01
CA ILE A 145 -15.03 -14.80 -20.60
C ILE A 145 -13.96 -15.27 -19.60
N GLU A 146 -13.99 -16.56 -19.25
CA GLU A 146 -13.02 -17.14 -18.34
C GLU A 146 -11.58 -16.86 -18.79
N GLN A 147 -10.77 -16.33 -17.88
CA GLN A 147 -9.37 -16.01 -18.11
C GLN A 147 -8.48 -17.19 -17.68
N PRO A 148 -7.74 -17.86 -18.59
CA PRO A 148 -6.86 -18.96 -18.20
C PRO A 148 -5.86 -18.56 -17.11
N GLY A 149 -5.73 -19.38 -16.07
CA GLY A 149 -4.82 -19.12 -14.95
C GLY A 149 -5.36 -18.16 -13.88
N TRP A 150 -6.68 -17.96 -13.82
CA TRP A 150 -7.33 -17.18 -12.77
C TRP A 150 -7.23 -17.79 -11.37
N GLY A 151 -7.43 -16.94 -10.36
CA GLY A 151 -7.47 -17.30 -8.94
C GLY A 151 -6.17 -16.95 -8.20
N LEU A 152 -6.07 -17.38 -6.95
CA LEU A 152 -4.83 -17.31 -6.17
C LEU A 152 -3.84 -18.34 -6.73
N VAL A 153 -2.88 -17.87 -7.51
CA VAL A 153 -1.86 -18.72 -8.11
C VAL A 153 -0.51 -18.25 -7.62
N ASP A 154 0.10 -19.06 -6.76
CA ASP A 154 1.42 -18.80 -6.19
C ASP A 154 2.46 -18.62 -7.31
N GLY A 155 3.04 -17.42 -7.34
CA GLY A 155 4.02 -17.01 -8.34
C GLY A 155 5.42 -17.55 -8.08
N ILE A 156 6.42 -16.97 -8.76
CA ILE A 156 7.84 -17.24 -8.53
C ILE A 156 8.59 -16.04 -7.90
N GLU A 157 7.90 -14.93 -7.65
CA GLU A 157 8.50 -13.67 -7.18
C GLU A 157 8.30 -13.50 -5.67
N ALA A 158 9.32 -13.06 -4.93
CA ALA A 158 9.31 -12.98 -3.45
C ALA A 158 8.30 -11.99 -2.80
N ASN A 159 7.45 -11.35 -3.59
CA ASN A 159 6.40 -10.41 -3.18
C ASN A 159 5.02 -10.98 -3.55
N ASP A 160 4.84 -12.27 -3.28
CA ASP A 160 3.72 -13.13 -3.66
C ASP A 160 2.90 -13.59 -2.43
N GLU A 161 1.99 -14.54 -2.67
CA GLU A 161 1.16 -15.22 -1.69
C GLU A 161 1.95 -15.88 -0.57
N SER A 162 3.23 -16.21 -0.80
CA SER A 162 4.07 -16.90 0.20
C SER A 162 4.36 -16.08 1.45
N LEU A 163 4.18 -14.75 1.38
CA LEU A 163 4.23 -13.85 2.54
C LEU A 163 3.05 -14.04 3.50
N PHE A 164 1.99 -14.71 3.06
CA PHE A 164 0.74 -14.84 3.79
C PHE A 164 0.41 -16.29 4.14
N ALA A 165 0.09 -16.52 5.40
CA ALA A 165 -0.40 -17.80 5.89
C ALA A 165 -1.94 -17.81 5.92
N ASN A 166 -2.53 -18.99 5.74
CA ASN A 166 -3.98 -19.21 5.78
C ASN A 166 -4.79 -18.26 4.87
N LEU A 167 -4.20 -17.84 3.74
CA LEU A 167 -4.91 -17.12 2.70
C LEU A 167 -5.88 -18.07 2.01
N MET A 168 -7.17 -17.70 2.01
CA MET A 168 -8.23 -18.55 1.50
C MET A 168 -8.69 -18.07 0.12
N ALA A 169 -8.84 -19.00 -0.82
CA ALA A 169 -9.49 -18.73 -2.11
C ALA A 169 -11.03 -18.63 -1.94
N ASP A 170 -11.49 -17.63 -1.18
CA ASP A 170 -12.89 -17.41 -0.83
C ASP A 170 -13.13 -15.92 -0.53
N LYS A 171 -14.31 -15.58 0.01
CA LYS A 171 -14.77 -14.22 0.22
C LYS A 171 -14.25 -13.64 1.53
N TYR A 172 -13.86 -12.37 1.44
CA TYR A 172 -13.41 -11.54 2.55
C TYR A 172 -14.25 -10.28 2.63
N TRP A 173 -14.63 -9.91 3.86
CA TRP A 173 -15.36 -8.67 4.08
C TRP A 173 -14.48 -7.43 3.90
N ALA A 174 -15.05 -6.36 3.33
CA ALA A 174 -14.53 -5.00 3.40
C ALA A 174 -15.29 -4.19 4.46
N ASP A 175 -14.68 -3.12 4.99
CA ASP A 175 -15.23 -2.26 6.05
C ASP A 175 -16.45 -1.40 5.64
N THR A 176 -16.97 -1.64 4.43
CA THR A 176 -17.89 -0.74 3.75
C THR A 176 -19.28 -1.32 3.66
N THR A 177 -20.27 -0.53 4.04
CA THR A 177 -21.68 -0.90 3.86
C THR A 177 -22.09 -0.87 2.38
N GLY A 178 -23.08 -1.68 2.05
CA GLY A 178 -23.64 -1.77 0.71
C GLY A 178 -24.65 -0.66 0.43
N LEU A 179 -25.60 -0.96 -0.46
CA LEU A 179 -26.71 -0.05 -0.79
C LEU A 179 -27.76 0.09 0.33
N SER A 180 -27.60 -0.64 1.44
CA SER A 180 -28.51 -0.64 2.59
C SER A 180 -27.76 -0.94 3.87
N ALA A 181 -28.37 -0.66 5.02
CA ALA A 181 -27.80 -0.98 6.34
C ALA A 181 -27.67 -2.49 6.62
N VAL A 182 -28.27 -3.35 5.78
CA VAL A 182 -28.23 -4.81 5.92
C VAL A 182 -27.40 -5.49 4.82
N SER A 183 -26.60 -4.71 4.10
CA SER A 183 -25.68 -5.22 3.10
C SER A 183 -24.29 -4.64 3.26
N ALA A 184 -23.29 -5.38 2.79
CA ALA A 184 -21.89 -5.01 2.90
C ALA A 184 -21.10 -5.49 1.69
N TRP A 185 -19.97 -4.85 1.45
CA TRP A 185 -19.04 -5.20 0.39
C TRP A 185 -18.13 -6.37 0.79
N TYR A 186 -17.85 -7.22 -0.18
CA TYR A 186 -16.85 -8.27 -0.06
C TYR A 186 -16.01 -8.31 -1.33
N VAL A 187 -14.82 -8.88 -1.18
CA VAL A 187 -13.95 -9.27 -2.29
C VAL A 187 -13.77 -10.79 -2.23
N ASP A 188 -14.01 -11.47 -3.34
CA ASP A 188 -13.80 -12.90 -3.52
C ASP A 188 -12.36 -13.11 -3.99
N LEU A 189 -11.48 -13.50 -3.09
CA LEU A 189 -10.08 -13.79 -3.43
C LEU A 189 -9.95 -15.11 -4.21
N GLY A 190 -10.99 -15.95 -4.27
CA GLY A 190 -10.97 -17.11 -5.16
C GLY A 190 -11.09 -16.73 -6.63
N ARG A 191 -11.81 -15.63 -6.94
CA ARG A 191 -12.17 -15.24 -8.31
C ARG A 191 -11.72 -13.83 -8.71
N GLY A 192 -11.28 -13.01 -7.76
CA GLY A 192 -10.88 -11.63 -7.97
C GLY A 192 -12.03 -10.64 -8.13
N ASN A 193 -13.27 -11.00 -7.82
CA ASN A 193 -14.40 -10.06 -7.94
C ASN A 193 -14.79 -9.40 -6.63
N GLN A 194 -15.36 -8.21 -6.73
CA GLN A 194 -15.96 -7.49 -5.62
C GLN A 194 -17.44 -7.18 -5.87
N TYR A 195 -18.27 -7.44 -4.86
CA TYR A 195 -19.72 -7.26 -4.91
C TYR A 195 -20.29 -6.93 -3.53
N ILE A 196 -21.60 -6.70 -3.51
CA ILE A 196 -22.38 -6.44 -2.31
C ILE A 196 -23.21 -7.69 -2.01
N THR A 197 -23.33 -8.05 -0.74
CA THR A 197 -24.26 -9.10 -0.29
C THR A 197 -24.88 -8.76 1.06
N ALA A 198 -25.77 -9.61 1.57
CA ALA A 198 -26.37 -9.46 2.89
C ALA A 198 -25.30 -9.55 3.99
N SER A 199 -25.33 -8.62 4.95
CA SER A 199 -24.36 -8.55 6.06
C SER A 199 -24.42 -9.75 7.01
N SER A 200 -25.45 -10.60 6.90
CA SER A 200 -25.62 -11.85 7.65
C SER A 200 -24.86 -13.05 7.06
N GLN A 201 -24.29 -12.94 5.86
CA GLN A 201 -23.44 -13.99 5.30
C GLN A 201 -22.18 -14.18 6.16
N LEU A 202 -21.53 -15.34 6.06
CA LEU A 202 -20.33 -15.64 6.83
C LEU A 202 -19.13 -15.68 5.90
N PHE A 203 -18.24 -14.69 6.01
CA PHE A 203 -17.01 -14.57 5.21
C PHE A 203 -15.79 -14.38 6.11
N TYR A 204 -14.62 -14.58 5.53
CA TYR A 204 -13.35 -14.35 6.20
C TYR A 204 -13.10 -12.87 6.46
N VAL A 205 -12.19 -12.60 7.39
CA VAL A 205 -11.83 -11.25 7.80
C VAL A 205 -10.31 -11.17 7.87
N TRP A 206 -9.72 -10.33 7.03
CA TRP A 206 -8.28 -10.11 6.99
C TRP A 206 -7.95 -8.78 7.65
N ALA A 207 -7.42 -8.82 8.88
CA ALA A 207 -7.14 -7.61 9.63
C ALA A 207 -5.97 -6.82 9.02
N VAL A 208 -6.16 -5.50 8.94
CA VAL A 208 -5.14 -4.53 8.55
C VAL A 208 -5.13 -3.37 9.54
N ARG A 209 -4.05 -2.61 9.53
CA ARG A 209 -3.92 -1.35 10.27
C ARG A 209 -3.30 -0.29 9.36
N ASP A 210 -3.58 0.96 9.66
CA ASP A 210 -2.97 2.08 8.93
C ASP A 210 -1.47 2.20 9.28
N GLY A 211 -0.70 2.57 8.26
CA GLY A 211 0.71 2.87 8.35
C GLY A 211 1.63 1.68 8.56
N ASP A 212 2.92 1.99 8.62
CA ASP A 212 3.99 1.06 8.99
C ASP A 212 4.03 0.84 10.51
N VAL A 213 4.33 -0.40 10.91
CA VAL A 213 4.55 -0.77 12.31
C VAL A 213 5.93 -0.36 12.83
N VAL A 214 6.87 -0.04 11.94
CA VAL A 214 8.11 0.62 12.34
C VAL A 214 7.79 2.05 12.75
N THR A 215 7.96 2.35 14.03
CA THR A 215 8.06 3.75 14.46
C THR A 215 9.28 4.34 13.77
N THR A 216 9.07 5.22 12.79
CA THR A 216 10.11 6.19 12.49
C THR A 216 10.21 7.04 13.75
N ASP A 217 11.13 6.69 14.65
CA ASP A 217 11.71 7.72 15.50
C ASP A 217 11.98 8.89 14.56
N PRO A 218 11.51 10.12 14.84
CA PRO A 218 11.90 11.26 14.04
C PRO A 218 13.43 11.28 14.15
N VAL A 219 14.11 10.81 13.10
CA VAL A 219 15.55 10.91 12.98
C VAL A 219 15.81 12.35 13.28
N ALA A 220 16.49 12.61 14.41
CA ALA A 220 16.89 13.95 14.78
C ALA A 220 17.47 14.55 13.50
N VAL A 221 16.74 15.48 12.89
CA VAL A 221 17.14 16.08 11.62
C VAL A 221 18.58 16.50 11.86
N PRO A 222 19.58 15.92 11.18
CA PRO A 222 20.92 16.45 11.30
C PRO A 222 20.74 17.87 10.84
N THR A 223 20.90 18.81 11.77
CA THR A 223 20.74 20.24 11.51
C THR A 223 21.39 20.49 10.16
N PRO A 224 20.64 20.96 9.14
CA PRO A 224 21.18 21.11 7.80
C PRO A 224 22.48 21.88 7.97
N ALA A 225 23.58 21.36 7.42
CA ALA A 225 24.95 21.80 7.63
C ALA A 225 25.13 23.31 7.34
N THR A 226 24.61 24.14 8.22
CA THR A 226 24.61 25.60 8.18
C THR A 226 25.86 26.13 8.87
N LEU A 227 26.52 25.31 9.68
CA LEU A 227 27.79 25.61 10.32
C LEU A 227 28.96 25.82 9.32
N PRO A 228 29.14 25.04 8.23
CA PRO A 228 30.18 25.36 7.25
C PRO A 228 29.88 26.59 6.38
N LEU A 229 28.61 26.96 6.16
CA LEU A 229 28.25 28.15 5.37
C LEU A 229 28.49 29.46 6.13
N VAL A 230 28.23 29.47 7.45
CA VAL A 230 28.55 30.63 8.29
C VAL A 230 30.07 30.77 8.48
N ALA A 231 30.80 29.66 8.67
CA ALA A 231 32.26 29.69 8.83
C ALA A 231 32.98 30.18 7.56
N THR A 232 32.52 29.77 6.37
CA THR A 232 33.09 30.21 5.09
C THR A 232 32.76 31.68 4.78
N ALA A 233 31.56 32.15 5.11
CA ALA A 233 31.18 33.56 4.95
C ALA A 233 31.98 34.50 5.86
N ILE A 234 32.25 34.11 7.11
CA ILE A 234 33.08 34.89 8.05
C ILE A 234 34.54 34.92 7.58
N LEU A 235 35.09 33.81 7.10
CA LEU A 235 36.46 33.76 6.56
C LEU A 235 36.60 34.62 5.30
N ALA A 236 35.62 34.60 4.39
CA ALA A 236 35.60 35.43 3.19
C ALA A 236 35.54 36.93 3.52
N ALA A 237 34.68 37.32 4.47
CA ALA A 237 34.59 38.71 4.95
C ALA A 237 35.90 39.18 5.61
N TYR A 238 36.56 38.31 6.38
CA TYR A 238 37.85 38.61 7.00
C TYR A 238 38.97 38.83 5.97
N LEU A 239 39.04 37.98 4.94
CA LEU A 239 40.06 38.05 3.89
C LEU A 239 39.86 39.27 2.97
N LEU A 240 38.61 39.64 2.69
CA LEU A 240 38.29 40.83 1.89
C LEU A 240 38.66 42.14 2.63
N ARG A 241 38.52 42.19 3.95
CA ARG A 241 38.87 43.37 4.76
C ARG A 241 40.39 43.66 4.80
N ARG A 242 41.23 42.66 4.51
CA ARG A 242 42.71 42.82 4.50
C ARG A 242 43.27 43.39 3.20
N ARG A 243 42.48 43.50 2.13
CA ARG A 243 42.92 44.14 0.88
C ARG A 243 42.74 45.65 0.98
N LYS A 244 43.75 46.37 1.50
CA LYS A 244 43.84 47.82 1.31
C LYS A 244 44.22 48.13 -0.16
N PRO A 245 43.62 49.14 -0.80
CA PRO A 245 44.05 49.58 -2.13
C PRO A 245 45.47 50.16 -2.06
N ALA A 246 46.32 49.81 -3.03
CA ALA A 246 47.61 50.44 -3.21
C ALA A 246 47.43 51.91 -3.62
N PRO A 247 48.24 52.86 -3.12
CA PRO A 247 48.11 54.26 -3.50
C PRO A 247 48.51 54.48 -4.97
N PRO A 248 47.92 55.47 -5.65
CA PRO A 248 48.16 55.71 -7.06
C PRO A 248 49.61 56.16 -7.27
N ARG A 249 50.24 55.64 -8.33
CA ARG A 249 51.56 56.10 -8.80
C ARG A 249 51.34 57.37 -9.63
N HIS A 250 52.11 58.41 -9.31
CA HIS A 250 52.22 59.65 -10.08
C HIS A 250 52.80 59.41 -11.46
#